data_AF-A0A2S9KF26-F1
#
_entry.id   AF-A0A2S9KF26-F1
#
_cell.length_a   1.000
_cell.length_b   1.000
_cell.length_c   1.000
_cell.angle_alpha   90.00
_cell.angle_beta   90.00
_cell.angle_gamma   90.00
#
_symmetry.space_group_name_H-M   'P 1'
#
loop_
_entity.id
_entity.type
_entity.pdbx_description
1 polymer ?
#
loop_
_entity_poly.entity_id
_entity_poly.type
_entity_poly.pdbx_seq_one_letter_code
_entity_poly.pdbx_strand_id
1 'polypeptide(L)'
;MHMLLMRPNGRWTDGTTRRVPIVRERARKYGPILDERVLSVRKDLLIAGANASGKTRWLAKLNDKAAEIWAKQQKLFLRATEPLQRWCEDDRVIAWAEKHHGRPWARLRAFERADALIHWVHDSQAVLLLDDAHKLTGRKLDVVLQLCRECSRLVIGTWSEQSLPMSLRMLLDRRDPQRIHLHSEAAYDVTNLVIWLLMIAALGIGWWQLAAVLAGMKVLAGGRRAARQH
;
A
#
# COMPACT_ATOMS: atom_id res chain seq x y z
N MET A 1 -0.82 -15.38 4.88
CA MET A 1 -1.65 -14.39 4.15
C MET A 1 -1.99 -13.24 5.08
N HIS A 2 -1.68 -12.00 4.67
CA HIS A 2 -1.99 -10.79 5.44
C HIS A 2 -3.32 -10.17 4.98
N MET A 3 -4.20 -9.85 5.94
CA MET A 3 -5.47 -9.16 5.69
C MET A 3 -5.61 -7.92 6.55
N LEU A 4 -6.00 -6.79 5.94
CA LEU A 4 -6.35 -5.57 6.67
C LEU A 4 -7.84 -5.55 7.00
N LEU A 5 -8.15 -5.38 8.27
CA LEU A 5 -9.50 -5.22 8.81
C LEU A 5 -9.62 -3.88 9.54
N MET A 6 -10.85 -3.37 9.68
CA MET A 6 -11.12 -2.12 10.40
C MET A 6 -11.97 -2.44 11.62
N ARG A 7 -11.36 -2.48 12.80
CA ARG A 7 -12.04 -2.76 14.06
C ARG A 7 -12.64 -1.48 14.64
N PRO A 8 -13.92 -1.47 15.03
CA PRO A 8 -14.49 -0.40 15.83
C PRO A 8 -13.74 -0.26 17.17
N ASN A 9 -13.33 0.96 17.52
CA ASN A 9 -12.59 1.28 18.74
C ASN A 9 -13.16 2.55 19.38
N GLY A 10 -14.44 2.47 19.77
CA GLY A 10 -15.19 3.56 20.37
C GLY A 10 -15.86 4.50 19.35
N ARG A 11 -16.20 5.70 19.81
CA ARG A 11 -16.79 6.77 19.00
C ARG A 11 -15.96 8.04 19.12
N TRP A 12 -15.97 8.83 18.05
CA TRP A 12 -15.45 10.19 18.07
C TRP A 12 -16.44 11.14 18.76
N THR A 13 -15.99 12.36 19.04
CA THR A 13 -16.80 13.39 19.73
C THR A 13 -18.03 13.81 18.92
N ASP A 14 -18.00 13.64 17.61
CA ASP A 14 -19.11 13.89 16.67
C ASP A 14 -20.08 12.69 16.57
N GLY A 15 -19.86 11.62 17.35
CA GLY A 15 -20.68 10.41 17.34
C GLY A 15 -20.30 9.40 16.26
N THR A 16 -19.38 9.73 15.33
CA THR A 16 -18.94 8.80 14.30
C THR A 16 -18.18 7.62 14.92
N THR A 17 -18.27 6.44 14.29
CA THR A 17 -17.57 5.25 14.81
C THR A 17 -16.08 5.40 14.57
N ARG A 18 -15.30 5.36 15.65
CA ARG A 18 -13.85 5.34 15.55
C ARG A 18 -13.38 3.97 15.11
N ARG A 19 -12.48 3.89 14.13
CA ARG A 19 -11.90 2.62 13.70
C ARG A 19 -10.38 2.61 13.80
N VAL A 20 -9.84 1.42 14.07
CA VAL A 20 -8.41 1.14 13.99
C VAL A 20 -8.14 0.05 12.95
N PRO A 21 -7.11 0.23 12.11
CA PRO A 21 -6.67 -0.80 11.19
C PRO A 21 -5.99 -1.94 11.95
N ILE A 22 -6.34 -3.17 11.60
CA ILE A 22 -5.80 -4.39 12.17
C ILE A 22 -5.30 -5.28 11.05
N VAL A 23 -4.09 -5.77 11.20
CA VAL A 23 -3.51 -6.77 10.32
C VAL A 23 -3.71 -8.13 10.96
N ARG A 24 -4.33 -9.04 10.21
CA ARG A 24 -4.40 -10.45 10.56
C ARG A 24 -3.55 -11.26 9.62
N GLU A 25 -2.70 -12.08 10.18
CA GLU A 25 -2.03 -13.13 9.46
C GLU A 25 -2.83 -14.44 9.56
N ARG A 26 -3.01 -15.10 8.42
CA ARG A 26 -3.64 -16.42 8.34
C ARG A 26 -2.72 -17.41 7.66
N ALA A 27 -2.77 -18.67 8.10
CA ALA A 27 -1.99 -19.75 7.51
C ALA A 27 -2.35 -20.02 6.04
N ARG A 28 -3.64 -19.87 5.69
CA ARG A 28 -4.18 -20.02 4.33
C ARG A 28 -5.48 -19.25 4.18
N LYS A 29 -5.98 -19.11 2.95
CA LYS A 29 -7.33 -18.57 2.69
C LYS A 29 -8.37 -19.35 3.50
N TYR A 30 -9.15 -18.63 4.31
CA TYR A 30 -10.12 -19.18 5.28
C TYR A 30 -9.52 -20.06 6.41
N GLY A 31 -8.20 -20.12 6.55
CA GLY A 31 -7.52 -20.83 7.63
C GLY A 31 -7.55 -20.10 8.98
N PRO A 32 -6.99 -20.73 10.03
CA PRO A 32 -6.88 -20.12 11.35
C PRO A 32 -6.03 -18.84 11.31
N ILE A 33 -6.31 -17.93 12.24
CA ILE A 33 -5.54 -16.71 12.46
C ILE A 33 -4.26 -17.10 13.21
N LEU A 34 -3.11 -16.77 12.63
CA LEU A 34 -1.79 -17.02 13.23
C LEU A 34 -1.38 -15.88 14.14
N ASP A 35 -1.55 -14.65 13.64
CA ASP A 35 -1.21 -13.44 14.37
C ASP A 35 -2.25 -12.34 14.10
N GLU A 36 -2.42 -11.45 15.07
CA GLU A 36 -3.25 -10.26 14.96
C GLU A 36 -2.53 -9.07 15.57
N ARG A 37 -2.25 -8.07 14.73
CA ARG A 37 -1.58 -6.84 15.14
C ARG A 37 -2.44 -5.61 14.84
N VAL A 38 -2.65 -4.77 15.86
CA VAL A 38 -3.27 -3.46 15.68
C VAL A 38 -2.23 -2.48 15.14
N LEU A 39 -2.56 -1.77 14.07
CA LEU A 39 -1.70 -0.72 13.52
C LEU A 39 -1.96 0.59 14.25
N SER A 40 -0.88 1.27 14.64
CA SER A 40 -1.00 2.60 15.23
C SER A 40 -1.47 3.59 14.15
N VAL A 41 -2.57 4.28 14.40
CA VAL A 41 -3.10 5.34 13.53
C VAL A 41 -2.34 6.67 13.68
N ARG A 42 -1.42 6.74 14.65
CA ARG A 42 -0.63 7.94 14.97
C ARG A 42 0.73 7.96 14.29
N LYS A 43 1.24 6.80 13.87
CA LYS A 43 2.52 6.67 13.17
C LYS A 43 2.28 6.54 11.66
N ASP A 44 3.28 6.92 10.89
CA ASP A 44 3.31 6.67 9.46
C ASP A 44 3.34 5.17 9.17
N LEU A 45 3.00 4.80 7.93
CA LEU A 45 2.85 3.41 7.50
C LEU A 45 3.51 3.18 6.14
N LEU A 46 4.35 2.17 6.06
CA LEU A 46 4.98 1.70 4.84
C LEU A 46 4.53 0.26 4.56
N ILE A 47 3.78 0.07 3.48
CA ILE A 47 3.26 -1.21 3.01
C ILE A 47 4.09 -1.62 1.79
N ALA A 48 5.01 -2.56 2.00
CA ALA A 48 5.82 -3.18 0.96
C ALA A 48 5.26 -4.57 0.61
N GLY A 49 5.56 -5.09 -0.58
CA GLY A 49 5.17 -6.43 -0.97
C GLY A 49 5.13 -6.60 -2.48
N ALA A 50 5.22 -7.84 -2.95
CA ALA A 50 5.22 -8.15 -4.38
C ALA A 50 3.92 -7.72 -5.09
N ASN A 51 3.90 -7.78 -6.42
CA ASN A 51 2.75 -7.46 -7.26
C ASN A 51 1.61 -8.41 -6.89
N ALA A 52 0.39 -7.89 -6.99
CA ALA A 52 -0.83 -8.58 -6.58
C ALA A 52 -0.90 -9.05 -5.11
N SER A 53 -0.01 -8.58 -4.21
CA SER A 53 -0.11 -8.85 -2.76
C SER A 53 -1.24 -8.10 -2.04
N GLY A 54 -1.95 -7.20 -2.74
CA GLY A 54 -3.11 -6.47 -2.19
C GLY A 54 -2.81 -5.07 -1.62
N LYS A 55 -1.63 -4.50 -1.85
CA LYS A 55 -1.24 -3.14 -1.40
C LYS A 55 -2.25 -2.05 -1.77
N THR A 56 -2.59 -1.93 -3.05
CA THR A 56 -3.63 -1.00 -3.56
C THR A 56 -4.97 -1.22 -2.85
N ARG A 57 -5.35 -2.48 -2.60
CA ARG A 57 -6.60 -2.79 -1.88
C ARG A 57 -6.55 -2.33 -0.42
N TRP A 58 -5.41 -2.45 0.24
CA TRP A 58 -5.21 -1.95 1.60
C TRP A 58 -5.27 -0.43 1.65
N LEU A 59 -4.57 0.25 0.72
CA LEU A 59 -4.58 1.70 0.60
C LEU A 59 -5.98 2.24 0.29
N ALA A 60 -6.70 1.63 -0.67
CA ALA A 60 -8.08 2.00 -0.98
C ALA A 60 -8.98 1.86 0.25
N LYS A 61 -8.87 0.74 0.98
CA LYS A 61 -9.64 0.52 2.21
C LYS A 61 -9.32 1.54 3.31
N LEU A 62 -8.06 1.94 3.45
CA LEU A 62 -7.65 3.01 4.37
C LEU A 62 -8.21 4.36 3.93
N ASN A 63 -8.17 4.66 2.63
CA ASN A 63 -8.75 5.87 2.06
C ASN A 63 -10.26 5.93 2.31
N ASP A 64 -11.00 4.87 2.02
CA ASP A 64 -12.45 4.80 2.19
C ASP A 64 -12.86 5.03 3.65
N LYS A 65 -12.06 4.49 4.59
CA LYS A 65 -12.31 4.59 6.03
C LYS A 65 -11.52 5.71 6.73
N ALA A 66 -10.87 6.59 5.97
CA ALA A 66 -10.01 7.63 6.52
C ALA A 66 -10.74 8.58 7.49
N ALA A 67 -12.01 8.94 7.22
CA ALA A 67 -12.80 9.78 8.13
C ALA A 67 -13.05 9.09 9.49
N GLU A 68 -13.20 7.76 9.49
CA GLU A 68 -13.41 6.99 10.72
C GLU A 68 -12.09 6.75 11.49
N ILE A 69 -10.94 6.85 10.81
CA ILE A 69 -9.59 6.63 11.37
C ILE A 69 -8.95 7.95 11.85
N TRP A 70 -9.13 9.02 11.09
CA TRP A 70 -8.51 10.34 11.28
C TRP A 70 -9.57 11.45 11.20
N ALA A 71 -10.54 11.45 12.12
CA ALA A 71 -11.82 12.20 12.09
C ALA A 71 -11.78 13.74 12.03
N LYS A 72 -10.63 14.37 11.80
CA LYS A 72 -10.49 15.83 11.65
C LYS A 72 -9.48 16.23 10.59
N GLN A 73 -8.87 15.27 9.92
CA GLN A 73 -7.82 15.53 8.95
C GLN A 73 -8.35 15.36 7.55
N GLN A 74 -7.93 16.28 6.69
CA GLN A 74 -8.09 16.09 5.25
C GLN A 74 -7.23 14.90 4.82
N LYS A 75 -7.67 14.20 3.78
CA LYS A 75 -6.92 13.11 3.16
C LYS A 75 -6.60 13.45 1.71
N LEU A 76 -5.44 13.01 1.24
CA LEU A 76 -5.03 13.09 -0.15
C LEU A 76 -4.55 11.71 -0.57
N PHE A 77 -5.16 11.13 -1.61
CA PHE A 77 -4.76 9.85 -2.16
C PHE A 77 -4.16 10.04 -3.55
N LEU A 78 -2.87 9.77 -3.68
CA LEU A 78 -2.11 9.92 -4.92
C LEU A 78 -1.62 8.57 -5.41
N ARG A 79 -1.67 8.36 -6.72
CA ARG A 79 -1.05 7.20 -7.36
C ARG A 79 0.12 7.66 -8.19
N ALA A 80 1.29 7.05 -8.01
CA ALA A 80 2.49 7.37 -8.78
C ALA A 80 2.30 7.18 -10.30
N THR A 81 1.38 6.30 -10.71
CA THR A 81 1.01 6.05 -12.11
C THR A 81 0.23 7.19 -12.75
N GLU A 82 -0.45 8.02 -11.95
CA GLU A 82 -1.24 9.13 -12.46
C GLU A 82 -0.32 10.30 -12.87
N PRO A 83 -0.74 11.13 -13.85
CA PRO A 83 -0.01 12.34 -14.21
C PRO A 83 -0.11 13.37 -13.08
N LEU A 84 0.93 14.20 -12.92
CA LEU A 84 1.00 15.23 -11.88
C LEU A 84 -0.20 16.20 -11.92
N GLN A 85 -0.69 16.52 -13.13
CA GLN A 85 -1.86 17.37 -13.30
C GLN A 85 -3.08 16.80 -12.57
N ARG A 86 -3.30 15.48 -12.64
CA ARG A 86 -4.44 14.83 -11.98
C ARG A 86 -4.39 14.98 -10.45
N TRP A 87 -3.20 15.00 -9.87
CA TRP A 87 -3.02 15.23 -8.43
C TRP A 87 -3.44 16.63 -7.99
N CYS A 88 -3.35 17.60 -8.90
CA CYS A 88 -3.69 19.00 -8.63
C CYS A 88 -5.19 19.30 -8.86
N GLU A 89 -5.93 18.39 -9.50
CA GLU A 89 -7.35 18.56 -9.85
C GLU A 89 -8.32 18.20 -8.70
N ASP A 90 -7.86 18.25 -7.44
CA ASP A 90 -8.73 18.07 -6.28
C ASP A 90 -9.49 19.37 -5.98
N ASP A 91 -10.82 19.32 -5.92
CA ASP A 91 -11.68 20.50 -5.69
C ASP A 91 -11.29 21.30 -4.44
N ARG A 92 -10.78 20.62 -3.40
CA ARG A 92 -10.35 21.27 -2.15
C ARG A 92 -9.07 22.09 -2.35
N VAL A 93 -8.17 21.59 -3.18
CA VAL A 93 -6.93 22.27 -3.55
C VAL A 93 -7.24 23.45 -4.46
N ILE A 94 -8.13 23.25 -5.44
CA ILE A 94 -8.61 24.29 -6.35
C ILE A 94 -9.23 25.45 -5.55
N ALA A 95 -10.18 25.15 -4.65
CA ALA A 95 -10.83 26.15 -3.82
C ALA A 95 -9.85 26.89 -2.90
N TRP A 96 -8.86 26.18 -2.33
CA TRP A 96 -7.80 26.81 -1.54
C TRP A 96 -6.93 27.74 -2.39
N ALA A 97 -6.55 27.30 -3.59
CA ALA A 97 -5.67 28.05 -4.49
C ALA A 97 -6.34 29.33 -5.03
N GLU A 98 -7.61 29.25 -5.41
CA GLU A 98 -8.37 30.42 -5.89
C GLU A 98 -8.54 31.46 -4.78
N LYS A 99 -8.77 31.02 -3.54
CA LYS A 99 -8.84 31.90 -2.37
C LYS A 99 -7.52 32.61 -2.08
N HIS A 100 -6.38 31.92 -2.19
CA HIS A 100 -5.07 32.48 -1.85
C HIS A 100 -4.44 33.31 -2.97
N HIS A 101 -4.63 32.90 -4.24
CA HIS A 101 -4.07 33.62 -5.38
C HIS A 101 -4.99 34.72 -5.92
N GLY A 102 -6.25 34.76 -5.52
CA GLY A 102 -7.23 35.77 -5.98
C GLY A 102 -7.53 35.71 -7.49
N ARG A 103 -7.21 34.58 -8.14
CA ARG A 103 -7.45 34.36 -9.57
C ARG A 103 -7.97 32.94 -9.82
N PRO A 104 -8.73 32.72 -10.91
CA PRO A 104 -9.27 31.39 -11.25
C PRO A 104 -8.17 30.36 -11.50
N TRP A 105 -8.43 29.11 -11.11
CA TRP A 105 -7.52 27.96 -11.28
C TRP A 105 -7.04 27.78 -12.73
N ALA A 106 -7.93 28.05 -13.69
CA ALA A 106 -7.63 27.98 -15.11
C ALA A 106 -6.46 28.90 -15.53
N ARG A 107 -6.25 30.02 -14.82
CA ARG A 107 -5.16 30.97 -15.10
C ARG A 107 -3.84 30.63 -14.41
N LEU A 108 -3.84 29.66 -13.49
CA LEU A 108 -2.61 29.21 -12.82
C LEU A 108 -1.76 28.36 -13.76
N ARG A 109 -0.46 28.62 -13.76
CA ARG A 109 0.55 27.83 -14.47
C ARG A 109 0.71 26.47 -13.78
N ALA A 110 1.22 25.48 -14.52
CA ALA A 110 1.35 24.11 -14.01
C ALA A 110 2.20 24.00 -12.73
N PHE A 111 3.27 24.80 -12.60
CA PHE A 111 4.09 24.81 -11.39
C PHE A 111 3.35 25.42 -10.20
N GLU A 112 2.60 26.52 -10.41
CA GLU A 112 1.81 27.18 -9.38
C GLU A 112 0.73 26.24 -8.81
N ARG A 113 0.15 25.39 -9.67
CA ARG A 113 -0.81 24.36 -9.26
C ARG A 113 -0.16 23.29 -8.37
N ALA A 114 1.06 22.87 -8.68
CA ALA A 114 1.80 21.91 -7.87
C ALA A 114 2.23 22.53 -6.53
N ASP A 115 2.65 23.79 -6.53
CA ASP A 115 3.01 24.52 -5.31
C ASP A 115 1.77 24.74 -4.42
N ALA A 116 0.61 25.06 -5.02
CA ALA A 116 -0.65 25.17 -4.30
C ALA A 116 -1.08 23.86 -3.64
N LEU A 117 -0.85 22.71 -4.30
CA LEU A 117 -1.08 21.39 -3.71
C LEU A 117 -0.21 21.18 -2.45
N ILE A 118 1.06 21.57 -2.51
CA ILE A 118 2.00 21.44 -1.38
C ILE A 118 1.57 22.34 -0.22
N HIS A 119 1.26 23.60 -0.49
CA HIS A 119 0.82 24.55 0.53
C HIS A 119 -0.52 24.16 1.15
N TRP A 120 -1.48 23.67 0.35
CA TRP A 120 -2.73 23.14 0.89
C TRP A 120 -2.50 21.96 1.85
N VAL A 121 -1.58 21.04 1.54
CA VAL A 121 -1.25 19.92 2.43
C VAL A 121 -0.61 20.41 3.73
N HIS A 122 0.28 21.40 3.66
CA HIS A 122 0.86 22.05 4.83
C HIS A 122 -0.22 22.65 5.73
N ASP A 123 -1.12 23.47 5.17
CA ASP A 123 -2.12 24.21 5.97
C ASP A 123 -3.19 23.28 6.54
N SER A 124 -3.63 22.30 5.75
CA SER A 124 -4.68 21.36 6.17
C SER A 124 -4.15 20.22 7.04
N GLN A 125 -2.83 20.10 7.19
CA GLN A 125 -2.17 18.99 7.87
C GLN A 125 -2.71 17.63 7.40
N ALA A 126 -2.84 17.47 6.08
CA ALA A 126 -3.50 16.33 5.47
C ALA A 126 -2.75 15.01 5.71
N VAL A 127 -3.50 13.91 5.71
CA VAL A 127 -2.97 12.54 5.62
C VAL A 127 -2.72 12.21 4.16
N LEU A 128 -1.47 11.90 3.82
CA LEU A 128 -1.05 11.53 2.48
C LEU A 128 -1.03 10.01 2.34
N LEU A 129 -1.82 9.49 1.40
CA LEU A 129 -1.80 8.11 0.97
C LEU A 129 -1.18 8.06 -0.43
N LEU A 130 -0.11 7.28 -0.61
CA LEU A 130 0.62 7.18 -1.86
C LEU A 130 0.68 5.73 -2.32
N ASP A 131 0.18 5.44 -3.52
CA ASP A 131 0.30 4.13 -4.14
C ASP A 131 1.40 4.09 -5.21
N ASP A 132 1.96 2.90 -5.42
CA ASP A 132 3.02 2.62 -6.39
C ASP A 132 4.26 3.52 -6.28
N ALA A 133 4.69 3.86 -5.07
CA ALA A 133 5.76 4.84 -4.84
C ALA A 133 7.11 4.52 -5.53
N HIS A 134 7.38 3.24 -5.82
CA HIS A 134 8.53 2.79 -6.61
C HIS A 134 8.55 3.31 -8.07
N LYS A 135 7.43 3.81 -8.58
CA LYS A 135 7.32 4.42 -9.92
C LYS A 135 7.56 5.93 -9.93
N LEU A 136 7.84 6.54 -8.78
CA LEU A 136 8.10 7.98 -8.69
C LEU A 136 9.48 8.33 -9.22
N THR A 137 9.53 9.24 -10.19
CA THR A 137 10.77 9.74 -10.79
C THR A 137 10.61 11.22 -11.20
N GLY A 138 11.75 11.91 -11.39
CA GLY A 138 11.80 13.29 -11.86
C GLY A 138 10.93 14.26 -11.05
N ARG A 139 10.25 15.18 -11.73
CA ARG A 139 9.43 16.23 -11.10
C ARG A 139 8.35 15.69 -10.16
N LYS A 140 7.77 14.51 -10.44
CA LYS A 140 6.78 13.88 -9.55
C LYS A 140 7.41 13.48 -8.22
N LEU A 141 8.63 12.94 -8.25
CA LEU A 141 9.36 12.61 -7.04
C LEU A 141 9.65 13.88 -6.22
N ASP A 142 10.09 14.97 -6.86
CA ASP A 142 10.38 16.24 -6.15
C ASP A 142 9.14 16.80 -5.44
N VAL A 143 7.99 16.80 -6.10
CA VAL A 143 6.71 17.24 -5.50
C VAL A 143 6.32 16.32 -4.35
N VAL A 144 6.41 14.99 -4.53
CA VAL A 144 6.10 14.04 -3.46
C VAL A 144 7.03 14.20 -2.26
N LEU A 145 8.33 14.47 -2.46
CA LEU A 145 9.26 14.72 -1.35
C LEU A 145 8.84 15.94 -0.52
N GLN A 146 8.33 16.99 -1.16
CA GLN A 146 7.80 18.16 -0.45
C GLN A 146 6.49 17.82 0.27
N LEU A 147 5.55 17.15 -0.40
CA LEU A 147 4.30 16.69 0.23
C LEU A 147 4.56 15.78 1.44
N CYS A 148 5.55 14.89 1.34
CA CYS A 148 5.98 14.02 2.44
C CYS A 148 6.70 14.75 3.57
N ARG A 149 7.12 16.01 3.41
CA ARG A 149 7.64 16.83 4.51
C ARG A 149 6.50 17.56 5.21
N GLU A 150 5.55 18.08 4.44
CA GLU A 150 4.48 18.92 4.98
C GLU A 150 3.27 18.14 5.52
N CYS A 151 3.07 16.90 5.09
CA CYS A 151 1.91 16.11 5.51
C CYS A 151 2.04 15.61 6.96
N SER A 152 0.93 15.62 7.69
CA SER A 152 0.92 15.19 9.10
C SER A 152 1.15 13.69 9.26
N ARG A 153 0.64 12.89 8.31
CA ARG A 153 0.74 11.43 8.31
C ARG A 153 0.94 10.91 6.89
N LEU A 154 1.71 9.84 6.78
CA LEU A 154 2.12 9.27 5.52
C LEU A 154 1.82 7.77 5.49
N VAL A 155 1.12 7.33 4.45
CA VAL A 155 0.86 5.92 4.16
C VAL A 155 1.33 5.61 2.75
N ILE A 156 2.35 4.76 2.61
CA ILE A 156 2.96 4.44 1.32
C ILE A 156 2.76 2.97 0.96
N GLY A 157 2.38 2.71 -0.30
CA GLY A 157 2.46 1.42 -0.96
C GLY A 157 3.65 1.35 -1.91
N THR A 158 4.49 0.32 -1.78
CA THR A 158 5.63 0.08 -2.68
C THR A 158 5.84 -1.41 -2.97
N TRP A 159 6.52 -1.75 -4.06
CA TRP A 159 6.92 -3.13 -4.32
C TRP A 159 7.88 -3.64 -3.23
N SER A 160 8.98 -2.92 -3.04
CA SER A 160 9.93 -3.15 -1.95
C SER A 160 10.42 -1.81 -1.42
N GLU A 161 10.97 -1.79 -0.21
CA GLU A 161 11.61 -0.58 0.31
C GLU A 161 12.86 -0.22 -0.50
N GLN A 162 13.56 -1.23 -1.00
CA GLN A 162 14.76 -1.06 -1.82
C GLN A 162 14.46 -0.44 -3.18
N SER A 163 13.26 -0.66 -3.74
CA SER A 163 12.85 -0.08 -5.03
C SER A 163 12.44 1.39 -4.92
N LEU A 164 12.36 1.96 -3.72
CA LEU A 164 12.06 3.38 -3.55
C LEU A 164 13.27 4.24 -3.92
N PRO A 165 13.05 5.43 -4.52
CA PRO A 165 14.12 6.40 -4.72
C PRO A 165 14.84 6.75 -3.42
N MET A 166 16.16 6.91 -3.47
CA MET A 166 17.00 7.10 -2.26
C MET A 166 16.57 8.30 -1.41
N SER A 167 16.21 9.41 -2.06
CA SER A 167 15.70 10.60 -1.38
C SER A 167 14.42 10.34 -0.58
N LEU A 168 13.49 9.54 -1.13
CA LEU A 168 12.26 9.15 -0.46
C LEU A 168 12.54 8.17 0.68
N ARG A 169 13.48 7.23 0.48
CA ARG A 169 13.92 6.32 1.54
C ARG A 169 14.50 7.07 2.74
N MET A 170 15.44 8.00 2.50
CA MET A 170 16.04 8.80 3.57
C MET A 170 14.99 9.61 4.34
N LEU A 171 13.97 10.12 3.65
CA LEU A 171 12.85 10.82 4.28
C LEU A 171 12.04 9.85 5.16
N LEU A 172 11.71 8.66 4.65
CA LEU A 172 10.99 7.65 5.41
C LEU A 172 11.77 7.20 6.63
N ASP A 173 13.08 6.98 6.52
CA ASP A 173 13.90 6.58 7.65
C ASP A 173 13.88 7.63 8.76
N ARG A 174 13.83 8.93 8.43
CA ARG A 174 13.66 10.01 9.41
C ARG A 174 12.27 10.03 10.06
N ARG A 175 11.22 9.62 9.34
CA ARG A 175 9.84 9.58 9.82
C ARG A 175 9.53 8.33 10.66
N ASP A 176 10.38 7.31 10.61
CA ASP A 176 10.22 6.01 11.29
C ASP A 176 8.81 5.39 11.12
N PRO A 177 8.39 5.09 9.88
CA PRO A 177 7.09 4.48 9.62
C PRO A 177 7.01 3.06 10.16
N GLN A 178 5.82 2.65 10.54
CA GLN A 178 5.50 1.24 10.75
C GLN A 178 5.63 0.48 9.43
N ARG A 179 6.51 -0.51 9.37
CA ARG A 179 6.77 -1.31 8.17
C ARG A 179 5.93 -2.58 8.17
N ILE A 180 5.27 -2.86 7.05
CA ILE A 180 4.49 -4.08 6.83
C ILE A 180 4.91 -4.66 5.49
N HIS A 181 5.29 -5.93 5.51
CA HIS A 181 5.61 -6.69 4.31
C HIS A 181 4.47 -7.66 3.97
N LEU A 182 3.81 -7.42 2.85
CA LEU A 182 2.80 -8.31 2.31
C LEU A 182 3.46 -9.38 1.45
N HIS A 183 3.33 -10.64 1.87
CA HIS A 183 3.70 -11.79 1.05
C HIS A 183 2.67 -12.00 -0.07
N SER A 184 3.12 -12.25 -1.29
CA SER A 184 2.25 -12.56 -2.43
C SER A 184 1.92 -14.06 -2.44
N GLU A 185 0.63 -14.39 -2.62
CA GLU A 185 0.16 -15.78 -2.82
C GLU A 185 0.51 -16.31 -4.21
N ALA A 186 0.71 -15.43 -5.20
CA ALA A 186 0.80 -15.82 -6.61
C ALA A 186 1.99 -16.74 -6.92
N ALA A 187 3.10 -16.62 -6.17
CA ALA A 187 4.25 -17.51 -6.34
C ALA A 187 3.88 -18.97 -6.02
N TYR A 188 3.12 -19.21 -4.95
CA TYR A 188 2.77 -20.57 -4.52
C TYR A 188 1.81 -21.26 -5.48
N ASP A 189 0.82 -20.54 -6.01
CA ASP A 189 -0.15 -21.12 -6.96
C ASP A 189 0.50 -21.44 -8.31
N VAL A 190 1.35 -20.56 -8.83
CA VAL A 190 2.05 -20.79 -10.11
C VAL A 190 3.04 -21.94 -9.99
N THR A 191 3.85 -22.00 -8.93
CA THR A 191 4.77 -23.13 -8.73
C THR A 191 4.00 -24.45 -8.64
N ASN A 192 2.88 -24.49 -7.92
CA ASN A 192 2.07 -25.70 -7.81
C ASN A 192 1.49 -26.16 -9.15
N LEU A 193 1.03 -25.21 -9.98
CA LEU A 193 0.50 -25.46 -11.31
C LEU A 193 1.60 -25.91 -12.29
N VAL A 194 2.77 -25.28 -12.27
CA VAL A 194 3.93 -25.67 -13.09
C VAL A 194 4.40 -27.09 -12.74
N ILE A 195 4.46 -27.43 -11.45
CA ILE A 195 4.81 -28.80 -11.02
C ILE A 195 3.77 -29.81 -11.52
N TRP A 196 2.48 -29.49 -11.48
CA TRP A 196 1.43 -30.35 -12.06
C TRP A 196 1.60 -30.51 -13.57
N LEU A 197 1.89 -29.44 -14.30
CA LEU A 197 2.07 -29.47 -15.75
C LEU A 197 3.30 -30.29 -16.14
N LEU A 198 4.41 -30.14 -15.41
CA LEU A 198 5.62 -30.96 -15.59
C LEU A 198 5.36 -32.44 -15.30
N MET A 199 4.59 -32.76 -14.26
CA MET A 199 4.21 -34.16 -13.98
C MET A 199 3.36 -34.74 -15.11
N ILE A 200 2.37 -34.00 -15.63
CA ILE A 200 1.51 -34.44 -16.74
C ILE A 200 2.34 -34.61 -18.02
N ALA A 201 3.24 -33.68 -18.33
CA ALA A 201 4.11 -33.76 -19.50
C ALA A 201 5.09 -34.95 -19.40
N ALA A 202 5.68 -35.18 -18.22
CA ALA A 202 6.55 -36.33 -17.97
C ALA A 202 5.81 -37.66 -18.14
N LEU A 203 4.57 -37.76 -17.67
CA LEU A 203 3.71 -38.93 -17.89
C LEU A 203 3.38 -39.11 -19.39
N GLY A 204 3.05 -38.03 -20.10
CA GLY A 204 2.69 -38.07 -21.52
C GLY A 204 3.83 -38.49 -22.46
N ILE A 205 5.08 -38.20 -22.10
CA ILE A 205 6.29 -38.58 -22.86
C ILE A 205 6.84 -39.95 -22.39
N GLY A 206 6.20 -40.59 -21.41
CA GLY A 206 6.59 -41.91 -20.90
C GLY A 206 7.76 -41.89 -19.89
N TRP A 207 8.03 -40.73 -19.29
CA TRP A 207 9.10 -40.54 -18.31
C TRP A 207 8.62 -40.75 -16.87
N TRP A 208 8.14 -41.96 -16.60
CA TRP A 208 7.45 -42.34 -15.35
C TRP A 208 8.31 -42.15 -14.10
N GLN A 209 9.63 -42.31 -14.20
CA GLN A 209 10.56 -42.12 -13.08
C GLN A 209 10.60 -40.65 -12.63
N LEU A 210 10.63 -39.71 -13.59
CA LEU A 210 10.67 -38.29 -13.31
C LEU A 210 9.34 -37.79 -12.73
N ALA A 211 8.21 -38.31 -13.24
CA ALA A 211 6.90 -38.05 -12.66
C ALA A 211 6.78 -38.57 -11.21
N ALA A 212 7.29 -39.76 -10.91
CA ALA A 212 7.29 -40.33 -9.57
C ALA A 212 8.15 -39.52 -8.59
N VAL A 213 9.34 -39.04 -9.03
CA VAL A 213 10.21 -38.17 -8.23
C VAL A 213 9.52 -36.83 -7.93
N LEU A 214 8.94 -36.19 -8.94
CA LEU A 214 8.21 -34.92 -8.77
C LEU A 214 6.99 -35.08 -7.85
N ALA A 215 6.25 -36.18 -7.96
CA ALA A 215 5.14 -36.50 -7.08
C ALA A 215 5.61 -36.72 -5.64
N GLY A 216 6.70 -37.48 -5.44
CA GLY A 216 7.31 -37.70 -4.13
C GLY A 216 7.77 -36.40 -3.48
N MET A 217 8.49 -35.55 -4.22
CA MET A 217 8.91 -34.22 -3.75
C MET A 217 7.73 -33.33 -3.37
N LYS A 218 6.65 -33.37 -4.16
CA LYS A 218 5.44 -32.59 -3.89
C LYS A 218 4.72 -33.05 -2.62
N VAL A 219 4.62 -34.36 -2.39
CA VAL A 219 4.05 -34.92 -1.15
C VAL A 219 4.88 -34.52 0.07
N LEU A 220 6.21 -34.54 -0.06
CA LEU A 220 7.12 -34.10 1.00
C LEU A 220 7.02 -32.59 1.27
N ALA A 221 6.93 -31.76 0.22
CA ALA A 221 6.75 -30.31 0.33
C ALA A 221 5.36 -29.92 0.87
N GLY A 222 4.31 -30.71 0.62
CA GLY A 222 2.96 -30.49 1.15
C GLY A 222 2.73 -31.04 2.57
N GLY A 223 3.72 -31.70 3.16
CA GLY A 223 3.62 -32.29 4.49
C GLY A 223 3.54 -31.24 5.61
N ARG A 224 2.78 -31.55 6.67
CA ARG A 224 2.54 -30.72 7.89
C ARG A 224 3.79 -30.10 8.55
N ARG A 225 5.01 -30.51 8.17
CA ARG A 225 6.28 -29.98 8.70
C ARG A 225 6.84 -28.79 7.90
N ALA A 226 6.49 -28.63 6.63
CA ALA A 226 6.91 -27.46 5.85
C ALA A 226 6.24 -26.15 6.33
N ALA A 227 5.07 -26.26 6.96
CA ALA A 227 4.34 -25.12 7.55
C ALA A 227 4.95 -24.57 8.86
N ARG A 228 6.12 -25.07 9.31
CA ARG A 228 6.82 -24.58 10.51
C ARG A 228 8.12 -23.83 10.21
N GLN A 229 8.49 -23.66 8.94
CA GLN A 229 9.68 -22.89 8.58
C GLN A 229 9.25 -21.60 7.88
N HIS A 230 9.47 -20.49 8.60
CA HIS A 230 9.26 -19.08 8.27
C HIS A 230 7.87 -18.51 8.52
#